data_AF-A0A976D3A5-F1
#
_entry.id   AF-A0A976D3A5-F1
#
_cell.length_a   1.000
_cell.length_b   1.000
_cell.length_c   1.000
_cell.angle_alpha   90.00
_cell.angle_beta   90.00
_cell.angle_gamma   90.00
#
_symmetry.space_group_name_H-M   'P 1'
#
loop_
_entity.id
_entity.type
_entity.pdbx_description
1 polymer ?
#
loop_
_entity_poly.entity_id
_entity_poly.type
_entity_poly.pdbx_seq_one_letter_code
_entity_poly.pdbx_strand_id
1 'polypeptide(L)'
;MKKIFLATAFFCALQTAATAQLGDLTKKATTASSMASAAKLAGFDINSLSKGIMGKLTPGLGLTGDQTPKVNDEVMGFLKKKTDIMPLKDSNPAEYAKQQTGLFNNLKNRLGYILKPEQYKKFLELLPIKPDAKNVLSALKF
;
A
#
# COMPACT_ATOMS: atom_id res chain seq x y z
N MET A 1 -4.53 -58.61 30.60
CA MET A 1 -5.95 -58.88 30.93
C MET A 1 -6.81 -58.39 29.77
N LYS A 2 -7.48 -59.33 29.08
CA LYS A 2 -8.52 -59.11 28.05
C LYS A 2 -9.71 -58.40 28.68
N LYS A 3 -10.32 -57.42 27.98
CA LYS A 3 -11.79 -57.31 27.76
C LYS A 3 -12.06 -56.52 26.48
N ILE A 4 -12.46 -57.25 25.43
CA ILE A 4 -13.28 -56.75 24.33
C ILE A 4 -14.72 -56.78 24.83
N PHE A 5 -15.51 -55.74 24.58
CA PHE A 5 -16.96 -55.84 24.53
C PHE A 5 -17.53 -55.00 23.39
N LEU A 6 -18.51 -55.62 22.74
CA LEU A 6 -19.17 -55.35 21.49
C LEU A 6 -20.67 -55.19 21.82
N ALA A 7 -21.35 -54.13 21.36
CA ALA A 7 -22.79 -54.11 21.02
C ALA A 7 -23.14 -52.71 20.47
N THR A 8 -23.39 -52.55 19.17
CA THR A 8 -24.67 -52.71 18.43
C THR A 8 -25.54 -51.44 18.42
N ALA A 9 -25.45 -50.76 17.27
CA ALA A 9 -26.45 -50.00 16.52
C ALA A 9 -27.79 -49.60 17.16
N PHE A 10 -28.09 -48.29 17.10
CA PHE A 10 -29.44 -47.82 16.75
C PHE A 10 -29.35 -46.93 15.51
N PHE A 11 -29.92 -47.43 14.43
CA PHE A 11 -30.08 -46.77 13.15
C PHE A 11 -31.31 -45.87 13.27
N CYS A 12 -31.16 -44.56 13.07
CA CYS A 12 -32.27 -43.73 12.64
C CYS A 12 -31.75 -42.70 11.64
N ALA A 13 -31.91 -43.04 10.36
CA ALA A 13 -31.76 -42.11 9.27
C ALA A 13 -32.96 -41.15 9.29
N LEU A 14 -32.69 -39.86 9.33
CA LEU A 14 -33.50 -38.88 8.62
C LEU A 14 -32.58 -37.85 8.01
N GLN A 15 -32.39 -38.05 6.72
CA GLN A 15 -31.66 -37.18 5.82
C GLN A 15 -32.60 -36.05 5.43
N THR A 16 -32.35 -34.85 5.94
CA THR A 16 -32.81 -33.61 5.32
C THR A 16 -31.59 -32.90 4.79
N ALA A 17 -31.51 -32.80 3.47
CA ALA A 17 -30.45 -32.14 2.74
C ALA A 17 -30.31 -30.69 3.21
N ALA A 18 -29.19 -30.38 3.88
CA ALA A 18 -28.66 -29.04 3.93
C ALA A 18 -27.43 -29.04 3.03
N THR A 19 -27.56 -28.47 1.84
CA THR A 19 -26.43 -27.96 1.06
C THR A 19 -25.70 -26.94 1.92
N ALA A 20 -24.71 -27.39 2.68
CA ALA A 20 -23.70 -26.49 3.24
C ALA A 20 -23.01 -25.86 2.02
N GLN A 21 -23.38 -24.62 1.71
CA GLN A 21 -22.66 -23.80 0.76
C GLN A 21 -21.27 -23.58 1.34
N LEU A 22 -20.33 -24.43 0.95
CA LEU A 22 -18.89 -24.18 1.00
C LEU A 22 -18.52 -23.18 -0.11
N GLY A 23 -19.29 -22.11 -0.19
CA GLY A 23 -19.14 -21.01 -1.12
C GLY A 23 -19.22 -19.77 -0.28
N ASP A 24 -18.16 -18.97 -0.34
CA ASP A 24 -18.15 -17.59 0.15
C ASP A 24 -17.60 -17.29 1.56
N LEU A 25 -16.60 -18.04 2.01
CA LEU A 25 -15.66 -17.51 3.02
C LEU A 25 -14.63 -16.56 2.38
N THR A 26 -14.38 -16.70 1.07
CA THR A 26 -13.41 -15.89 0.35
C THR A 26 -13.91 -14.48 0.04
N LYS A 27 -15.18 -14.24 -0.35
CA LYS A 27 -15.62 -12.85 -0.60
C LYS A 27 -15.90 -12.11 0.69
N LYS A 28 -16.39 -12.75 1.77
CA LYS A 28 -16.51 -12.08 3.08
C LYS A 28 -15.15 -11.68 3.66
N ALA A 29 -14.12 -12.52 3.48
CA ALA A 29 -12.74 -12.15 3.80
C ALA A 29 -12.23 -11.00 2.91
N THR A 30 -12.50 -11.03 1.60
CA THR A 30 -12.11 -9.95 0.67
C THR A 30 -12.82 -8.63 0.99
N THR A 31 -14.10 -8.63 1.34
CA THR A 31 -14.89 -7.42 1.66
C THR A 31 -14.57 -6.84 3.04
N ALA A 32 -14.28 -7.69 4.04
CA ALA A 32 -13.79 -7.23 5.34
C ALA A 32 -12.35 -6.69 5.26
N SER A 33 -11.49 -7.31 4.44
CA SER A 33 -10.12 -6.84 4.19
C SER A 33 -10.12 -5.54 3.39
N SER A 34 -11.03 -5.35 2.43
CA SER A 34 -11.13 -4.11 1.66
C SER A 34 -11.72 -2.95 2.48
N MET A 35 -12.67 -3.21 3.38
CA MET A 35 -13.19 -2.21 4.33
C MET A 35 -12.15 -1.82 5.39
N ALA A 36 -11.38 -2.78 5.91
CA ALA A 36 -10.27 -2.51 6.83
C ALA A 36 -9.10 -1.78 6.15
N SER A 37 -8.80 -2.12 4.89
CA SER A 37 -7.80 -1.41 4.07
C SER A 37 -8.25 0.01 3.72
N ALA A 38 -9.55 0.24 3.46
CA ALA A 38 -10.11 1.56 3.17
C ALA A 38 -10.15 2.47 4.42
N ALA A 39 -10.49 1.93 5.60
CA ALA A 39 -10.41 2.67 6.86
C ALA A 39 -8.96 2.98 7.28
N LYS A 40 -8.00 2.13 6.91
CA LYS A 40 -6.56 2.35 7.17
C LYS A 40 -5.91 3.35 6.20
N LEU A 41 -6.51 3.57 5.02
CA LEU A 41 -6.20 4.66 4.11
C LEU A 41 -6.79 6.01 4.57
N ALA A 42 -7.51 6.08 5.68
CA ALA A 42 -8.00 7.34 6.24
C ALA A 42 -6.80 8.28 6.50
N GLY A 43 -6.70 9.36 5.71
CA GLY A 43 -5.57 10.29 5.73
C GLY A 43 -4.54 10.11 4.60
N PHE A 44 -4.64 9.06 3.79
CA PHE A 44 -3.86 8.88 2.57
C PHE A 44 -4.70 9.20 1.32
N ASP A 45 -4.99 10.48 1.14
CA ASP A 45 -5.61 10.96 -0.09
C ASP A 45 -4.52 11.27 -1.14
N ILE A 46 -4.49 10.49 -2.21
CA ILE A 46 -3.48 10.60 -3.27
C ILE A 46 -3.47 12.01 -3.89
N ASN A 47 -4.64 12.62 -4.12
CA ASN A 47 -4.74 13.92 -4.76
C ASN A 47 -4.23 15.03 -3.83
N SER A 48 -4.62 15.00 -2.56
CA SER A 48 -4.16 15.95 -1.55
C SER A 48 -2.65 15.84 -1.32
N LEU A 49 -2.14 14.60 -1.19
CA LEU A 49 -0.70 14.35 -1.03
C LEU A 49 0.09 14.79 -2.27
N SER A 50 -0.37 14.44 -3.47
CA SER A 50 0.24 14.88 -4.73
C SER A 50 0.28 16.41 -4.79
N LYS A 51 -0.82 17.10 -4.53
CA LYS A 51 -0.86 18.58 -4.49
C LYS A 51 0.11 19.16 -3.46
N GLY A 52 0.16 18.61 -2.25
CA GLY A 52 1.07 19.06 -1.20
C GLY A 52 2.54 18.85 -1.57
N ILE A 53 2.88 17.68 -2.12
CA ILE A 53 4.22 17.35 -2.61
C ILE A 53 4.62 18.28 -3.75
N MET A 54 3.77 18.43 -4.78
CA MET A 54 4.05 19.34 -5.90
C MET A 54 4.15 20.79 -5.45
N GLY A 55 3.38 21.22 -4.44
CA GLY A 55 3.51 22.53 -3.82
C GLY A 55 4.87 22.78 -3.16
N LYS A 56 5.62 21.73 -2.81
CA LYS A 56 7.01 21.84 -2.34
C LYS A 56 8.03 21.65 -3.47
N LEU A 57 7.81 20.66 -4.33
CA LEU A 57 8.74 20.31 -5.40
C LEU A 57 8.80 21.38 -6.50
N THR A 58 7.67 21.94 -6.94
CA THR A 58 7.64 22.95 -8.00
C THR A 58 8.51 24.17 -7.67
N PRO A 59 8.28 24.89 -6.55
CA PRO A 59 9.13 26.02 -6.18
C PRO A 59 10.52 25.58 -5.71
N GLY A 60 10.64 24.47 -4.96
CA GLY A 60 11.91 24.01 -4.41
C GLY A 60 12.92 23.56 -5.47
N LEU A 61 12.43 23.08 -6.62
CA LEU A 61 13.27 22.63 -7.74
C LEU A 61 13.28 23.62 -8.91
N GLY A 62 12.44 24.66 -8.89
CA GLY A 62 12.23 25.54 -10.03
C GLY A 62 11.77 24.75 -11.27
N LEU A 63 10.74 23.92 -11.11
CA LEU A 63 10.23 23.09 -12.21
C LEU A 63 9.64 23.99 -13.32
N THR A 64 9.95 23.66 -14.57
CA THR A 64 9.37 24.37 -15.73
C THR A 64 7.95 23.87 -16.04
N GLY A 65 7.26 24.57 -16.93
CA GLY A 65 5.94 24.16 -17.44
C GLY A 65 5.96 22.74 -18.01
N ASP A 66 7.02 22.36 -18.73
CA ASP A 66 7.13 21.02 -19.33
C ASP A 66 7.49 19.92 -18.33
N GLN A 67 8.20 20.27 -17.25
CA GLN A 67 8.62 19.30 -16.23
C GLN A 67 7.50 19.03 -15.23
N THR A 68 6.74 20.07 -14.84
CA THR A 68 5.71 19.99 -13.80
C THR A 68 4.71 18.85 -14.01
N PRO A 69 4.05 18.68 -15.17
CA PRO A 69 3.10 17.58 -15.38
C PRO A 69 3.79 16.22 -15.30
N LYS A 70 4.99 16.07 -15.87
CA LYS A 70 5.75 14.81 -15.84
C LYS A 70 6.15 14.40 -14.42
N VAL A 71 6.63 15.36 -13.62
CA VAL A 71 6.95 15.10 -12.21
C VAL A 71 5.69 14.75 -11.43
N ASN A 72 4.58 15.44 -11.69
CA ASN A 72 3.31 15.13 -11.04
C ASN A 72 2.84 13.72 -11.36
N ASP A 73 2.94 13.28 -12.62
CA ASP A 73 2.54 11.93 -13.03
C ASP A 73 3.37 10.85 -12.32
N GLU A 74 4.67 11.05 -12.19
CA GLU A 74 5.55 10.13 -11.45
C GLU A 74 5.22 10.11 -9.95
N VAL A 75 4.93 11.26 -9.34
CA VAL A 75 4.49 11.35 -7.93
C VAL A 75 3.16 10.65 -7.73
N MET A 76 2.16 10.88 -8.59
CA MET A 76 0.86 10.21 -8.52
C MET A 76 0.99 8.70 -8.72
N GLY A 77 1.80 8.27 -9.68
CA GLY A 77 2.09 6.86 -9.94
C GLY A 77 2.76 6.18 -8.75
N PHE A 78 3.72 6.85 -8.11
CA PHE A 78 4.34 6.39 -6.87
C PHE A 78 3.31 6.26 -5.74
N LEU A 79 2.50 7.29 -5.49
CA LEU A 79 1.50 7.28 -4.42
C LEU A 79 0.45 6.18 -4.60
N LYS A 80 0.01 5.93 -5.85
CA LYS A 80 -0.87 4.79 -6.19
C LYS A 80 -0.23 3.46 -5.84
N LYS A 81 1.01 3.20 -6.28
CA LYS A 81 1.69 1.93 -5.92
C LYS A 81 1.93 1.81 -4.41
N LYS A 82 2.13 2.93 -3.73
CA LYS A 82 2.30 2.96 -2.28
C LYS A 82 1.03 2.50 -1.56
N THR A 83 -0.17 2.78 -2.07
CA THR A 83 -1.41 2.28 -1.45
C THR A 83 -1.46 0.76 -1.41
N ASP A 84 -0.93 0.10 -2.45
CA ASP A 84 -0.98 -1.36 -2.58
C ASP A 84 -0.13 -2.06 -1.50
N ILE A 85 0.93 -1.40 -1.04
CA ILE A 85 1.83 -1.94 -0.01
C ILE A 85 1.47 -1.49 1.40
N MET A 86 0.57 -0.51 1.59
CA MET A 86 0.21 0.00 2.92
C MET A 86 -0.28 -1.05 3.92
N PRO A 87 -1.05 -2.09 3.53
CA PRO A 87 -1.46 -3.14 4.45
C PRO A 87 -0.27 -3.86 5.10
N LEU A 88 0.86 -3.98 4.37
CA LEU A 88 2.08 -4.64 4.84
C LEU A 88 2.72 -3.92 6.03
N LYS A 89 2.43 -2.62 6.26
CA LYS A 89 2.97 -1.90 7.42
C LYS A 89 2.71 -2.61 8.75
N ASP A 90 1.57 -3.28 8.88
CA ASP A 90 1.21 -3.97 10.13
C ASP A 90 1.43 -5.47 10.00
N SER A 91 1.12 -6.06 8.83
CA SER A 91 1.17 -7.51 8.65
C SER A 91 2.57 -8.04 8.36
N ASN A 92 3.42 -7.25 7.71
CA ASN A 92 4.81 -7.62 7.41
C ASN A 92 5.70 -6.36 7.20
N PRO A 93 6.16 -5.73 8.30
CA PRO A 93 6.91 -4.48 8.24
C PRO A 93 8.23 -4.57 7.43
N ALA A 94 8.87 -5.75 7.43
CA ALA A 94 10.11 -5.97 6.69
C ALA A 94 9.87 -5.94 5.17
N GLU A 95 8.82 -6.62 4.71
CA GLU A 95 8.43 -6.59 3.30
C GLU A 95 7.92 -5.19 2.89
N TYR A 96 7.18 -4.50 3.76
CA TYR A 96 6.82 -3.10 3.53
C TYR A 96 8.06 -2.24 3.30
N ALA A 97 9.06 -2.31 4.19
CA ALA A 97 10.28 -1.52 4.07
C ALA A 97 11.01 -1.80 2.75
N LYS A 98 11.15 -3.09 2.39
CA LYS A 98 11.77 -3.50 1.12
C LYS A 98 11.03 -2.94 -0.09
N GLN A 99 9.71 -3.07 -0.16
CA GLN A 99 8.93 -2.56 -1.28
C GLN A 99 8.89 -1.03 -1.32
N GLN A 100 8.78 -0.37 -0.17
CA GLN A 100 8.85 1.08 -0.05
C GLN A 100 10.19 1.62 -0.58
N THR A 101 11.32 0.98 -0.22
CA THR A 101 12.63 1.31 -0.79
C THR A 101 12.66 1.10 -2.31
N GLY A 102 12.09 -0.01 -2.81
CA GLY A 102 12.00 -0.29 -4.24
C GLY A 102 11.20 0.77 -5.01
N LEU A 103 10.01 1.14 -4.51
CA LEU A 103 9.16 2.18 -5.07
C LEU A 103 9.87 3.54 -5.08
N PHE A 104 10.51 3.90 -3.97
CA PHE A 104 11.21 5.17 -3.86
C PHE A 104 12.43 5.25 -4.79
N ASN A 105 13.19 4.15 -4.93
CA ASN A 105 14.29 4.07 -5.90
C ASN A 105 13.79 4.18 -7.35
N ASN A 106 12.64 3.56 -7.67
CA ASN A 106 12.03 3.71 -8.98
C ASN A 106 11.63 5.16 -9.26
N LEU A 107 10.99 5.83 -8.30
CA LEU A 107 10.64 7.25 -8.40
C LEU A 107 11.89 8.11 -8.64
N LYS A 108 12.95 7.92 -7.84
CA LYS A 108 14.23 8.61 -8.04
C LYS A 108 14.77 8.46 -9.46
N ASN A 109 14.80 7.24 -9.97
CA ASN A 109 15.31 6.98 -11.32
C ASN A 109 14.46 7.67 -12.38
N ARG A 110 13.13 7.59 -12.28
CA ARG A 110 12.18 8.27 -13.17
C ARG A 110 12.39 9.79 -13.17
N LEU A 111 12.47 10.38 -11.98
CA LEU A 111 12.73 11.81 -11.83
C LEU A 111 14.11 12.21 -12.36
N GLY A 112 15.13 11.35 -12.26
CA GLY A 112 16.45 11.57 -12.85
C GLY A 112 16.44 11.73 -14.38
N TYR A 113 15.43 11.20 -15.08
CA TYR A 113 15.26 11.41 -16.53
C TYR A 113 14.47 12.69 -16.87
N ILE A 114 13.75 13.27 -15.92
CA ILE A 114 12.90 14.46 -16.12
C ILE A 114 13.60 15.73 -15.66
N LEU A 115 14.33 15.63 -14.55
CA LEU A 115 15.00 16.73 -13.88
C LEU A 115 16.39 16.97 -14.46
N LYS A 116 16.81 18.23 -14.49
CA LYS A 116 18.21 18.58 -14.73
C LYS A 116 19.07 18.08 -13.55
N PRO A 117 20.37 17.83 -13.74
CA PRO A 117 21.26 17.35 -12.67
C PRO A 117 21.15 18.15 -11.36
N GLU A 118 21.11 19.48 -11.44
CA GLU A 118 21.01 20.33 -10.25
C GLU A 118 19.64 20.30 -9.58
N GLN A 119 18.57 20.13 -10.35
CA GLN A 119 17.23 19.93 -9.81
C GLN A 119 17.14 18.57 -9.12
N TYR A 120 17.74 17.53 -9.70
CA TYR A 120 17.78 16.21 -9.10
C TYR A 120 18.59 16.20 -7.79
N LYS A 121 19.74 16.86 -7.75
CA LYS A 121 20.51 17.03 -6.51
C LYS A 121 19.67 17.73 -5.43
N LYS A 122 19.05 18.87 -5.75
CA LYS A 122 18.14 19.59 -4.84
C LYS A 122 16.96 18.73 -4.38
N PHE A 123 16.41 17.89 -5.25
CA PHE A 123 15.36 16.94 -4.89
C PHE A 123 15.83 16.02 -3.76
N LEU A 124 17.03 15.45 -3.86
CA LEU A 124 17.58 14.60 -2.80
C LEU A 124 17.81 15.36 -1.48
N GLU A 125 18.20 16.63 -1.55
CA GLU A 125 18.42 17.50 -0.39
C GLU A 125 17.11 17.95 0.28
N LEU A 126 16.02 18.11 -0.48
CA LEU A 126 14.70 18.46 0.06
C LEU A 126 14.04 17.29 0.82
N LEU A 127 14.49 16.06 0.58
CA LEU A 127 13.89 14.90 1.22
C LEU A 127 14.27 14.82 2.70
N PRO A 128 13.29 14.54 3.58
CA PRO A 128 13.57 14.44 5.00
C PRO A 128 14.48 13.25 5.32
N ILE A 129 15.42 13.46 6.24
CA ILE A 129 16.37 12.43 6.68
C ILE A 129 15.66 11.36 7.52
N LYS A 130 14.66 11.77 8.32
CA LYS A 130 13.82 10.92 9.20
C LYS A 130 12.32 11.14 8.91
N PRO A 131 11.44 10.21 9.31
CA PRO A 131 9.99 10.42 9.19
C PRO A 131 9.55 11.70 9.91
N ASP A 132 8.75 12.52 9.24
CA ASP A 132 8.19 13.77 9.78
C ASP A 132 6.77 13.96 9.26
N ALA A 133 5.78 13.85 10.16
CA ALA A 133 4.37 14.00 9.83
C ALA A 133 3.99 15.43 9.37
N LYS A 134 4.81 16.44 9.68
CA LYS A 134 4.58 17.83 9.24
C LYS A 134 5.17 18.09 7.86
N ASN A 135 6.11 17.25 7.41
CA ASN A 135 6.72 17.37 6.09
C ASN A 135 6.06 16.39 5.11
N VAL A 136 5.23 16.93 4.21
CA VAL A 136 4.54 16.12 3.20
C VAL A 136 5.49 15.31 2.30
N LEU A 137 6.75 15.73 2.14
CA LEU A 137 7.77 14.97 1.40
C LEU A 137 8.17 13.67 2.09
N SER A 138 7.89 13.51 3.39
CA SER A 138 8.09 12.23 4.09
C SER A 138 7.29 11.09 3.45
N ALA A 139 6.14 11.38 2.83
CA ALA A 139 5.33 10.37 2.14
C ALA A 139 6.08 9.68 0.97
N LEU A 140 7.06 10.36 0.37
CA LEU A 140 7.86 9.81 -0.74
C LEU A 140 8.87 8.77 -0.27
N LYS A 141 9.41 8.92 0.95
CA LYS A 141 10.51 8.08 1.44
C LYS A 141 10.08 7.05 2.47
N PHE A 142 9.06 7.33 3.29
CA PHE A 142 8.68 6.54 4.47
C PHE A 142 7.25 5.98 4.39
#